data_AF-A0AB39NB06-F1
#
_entry.id   AF-A0AB39NB06-F1
#
_cell.length_a   1.000
_cell.length_b   1.000
_cell.length_c   1.000
_cell.angle_alpha   90.00
_cell.angle_beta   90.00
_cell.angle_gamma   90.00
#
_symmetry.space_group_name_H-M   'P 1'
#
loop_
_entity.id
_entity.type
_entity.pdbx_description
1 polymer ?
#
loop_
_entity_poly.entity_id
_entity_poly.type
_entity_poly.pdbx_seq_one_letter_code
_entity_poly.pdbx_strand_id
1 'polypeptide(L)' 'MPPTPPPDGVARSAEELNAAIRALFSHRDARLTDEQRAEYQQLLAELDRVTRGDVTTAA' A
#
# COMPACT_ATOMS: atom_id res chain seq x y z
N MET A 1 16.61 13.51 -8.42
CA MET A 1 16.91 12.29 -7.63
C MET A 1 15.90 11.23 -8.01
N PRO A 2 16.31 10.00 -8.37
CA PRO A 2 15.38 8.89 -8.55
C PRO A 2 14.77 8.53 -7.19
N PRO A 3 13.49 8.10 -7.13
CA PRO A 3 12.87 7.68 -5.88
C PRO A 3 13.59 6.44 -5.37
N THR A 4 14.07 6.51 -4.14
CA THR A 4 14.70 5.40 -3.43
C THR A 4 13.73 4.21 -3.40
N PRO A 5 14.13 2.99 -3.81
CA PRO A 5 13.29 1.81 -3.63
C PRO A 5 13.11 1.58 -2.12
N PRO A 6 11.87 1.30 -1.64
CA PRO A 6 11.65 1.00 -0.24
C PRO A 6 12.35 -0.33 0.13
N PRO A 7 12.90 -0.44 1.35
CA PRO A 7 13.61 -1.63 1.79
C PRO A 7 12.66 -2.82 1.92
N ASP A 8 12.89 -3.84 1.09
CA ASP A 8 12.30 -5.17 1.22
C ASP A 8 12.63 -5.79 2.58
N GLY A 9 11.63 -5.97 3.45
CA GLY A 9 11.72 -6.97 4.53
C GLY A 9 11.31 -6.54 5.94
N VAL A 10 10.86 -5.31 6.16
CA VAL A 10 10.25 -4.91 7.45
C VAL A 10 8.73 -4.88 7.25
N ALA A 11 7.96 -5.40 8.21
CA ALA A 11 6.51 -5.43 8.14
C ALA A 11 5.95 -4.07 7.70
N ARG A 12 5.32 -4.00 6.52
CA ARG A 12 4.88 -2.74 5.94
C ARG A 12 3.89 -2.05 6.89
N SER A 13 4.22 -0.84 7.31
CA SER A 13 3.31 -0.02 8.09
C SER A 13 2.16 0.50 7.22
N ALA A 14 1.06 0.96 7.83
CA ALA A 14 -0.08 1.52 7.10
C ALA A 14 0.33 2.66 6.14
N GLU A 15 1.36 3.43 6.50
CA GLU A 15 1.94 4.49 5.67
C GLU A 15 2.66 3.94 4.43
N GLU A 16 3.41 2.85 4.56
CA GLU A 16 4.10 2.19 3.45
C GLU A 16 3.12 1.54 2.47
N LEU A 17 2.04 0.95 3.00
CA LEU A 17 0.94 0.43 2.19
C LEU A 17 0.23 1.52 1.41
N ASN A 18 -0.02 2.68 2.04
CA ASN A 18 -0.57 3.84 1.35
C ASN A 18 0.39 4.39 0.28
N ALA A 19 1.70 4.39 0.54
CA ALA A 19 2.70 4.79 -0.44
C ALA A 19 2.75 3.84 -1.64
N ALA A 20 2.71 2.52 -1.41
CA ALA A 20 2.65 1.50 -2.45
C ALA A 20 1.37 1.62 -3.29
N ILE A 21 0.22 1.81 -2.62
CA ILE A 21 -1.07 2.08 -3.29
C ILE A 21 -0.96 3.33 -4.17
N ARG A 22 -0.36 4.42 -3.70
CA ARG A 22 -0.18 5.63 -4.49
C ARG A 22 0.81 5.43 -5.64
N ALA A 23 1.84 4.62 -5.46
CA ALA A 23 2.83 4.30 -6.49
C ALA A 23 2.21 3.50 -7.66
N LEU A 24 1.20 2.67 -7.39
CA LEU A 24 0.39 1.99 -8.42
C LEU A 24 -0.31 2.98 -9.36
N PHE A 25 -0.72 4.15 -8.86
CA PHE A 25 -1.34 5.19 -9.68
C PHE A 25 -0.29 6.15 -10.23
N SER A 26 0.25 5.83 -11.41
CA SER A 26 1.20 6.72 -12.10
C SER A 26 0.61 8.10 -12.42
N HIS A 27 -0.72 8.19 -12.59
CA HIS A 27 -1.48 9.45 -12.68
C HIS A 27 -2.84 9.29 -12.00
N ARG A 28 -3.46 10.40 -11.59
CA ARG A 28 -4.80 10.42 -10.96
C ARG A 28 -5.87 9.70 -11.78
N ASP A 29 -5.73 9.70 -13.10
CA ASP A 29 -6.65 9.08 -14.07
C ASP A 29 -6.06 7.85 -14.77
N ALA A 30 -4.92 7.32 -14.28
CA ALA A 30 -4.34 6.10 -14.84
C ALA A 30 -5.31 4.93 -14.63
N ARG A 31 -5.70 4.27 -15.72
CA ARG A 31 -6.46 3.02 -15.65
C ARG A 31 -5.51 1.93 -15.18
N LEU A 32 -5.79 1.37 -14.00
CA LEU A 32 -5.13 0.17 -13.52
C LEU A 32 -5.41 -0.98 -14.49
N THR A 33 -4.36 -1.69 -14.89
CA THR A 33 -4.49 -2.98 -15.58
C THR A 33 -5.06 -4.03 -14.62
N ASP A 34 -5.57 -5.15 -15.13
CA ASP A 34 -6.09 -6.22 -14.27
C ASP A 34 -5.06 -6.74 -13.26
N GLU A 35 -3.78 -6.80 -13.66
CA GLU A 35 -2.66 -7.14 -12.78
C GLU A 35 -2.48 -6.10 -11.65
N GLN A 36 -2.48 -4.81 -11.99
CA GLN A 36 -2.40 -3.72 -11.01
C GLN A 36 -3.63 -3.67 -10.10
N ARG A 37 -4.82 -4.05 -10.59
CA ARG A 37 -6.03 -4.16 -9.76
C ARG A 37 -5.92 -5.29 -8.74
N ALA A 38 -5.35 -6.43 -9.13
CA ALA A 38 -5.10 -7.54 -8.20
C ALA A 38 -4.12 -7.12 -7.10
N GLU A 39 -3.01 -6.45 -7.47
CA GLU A 39 -2.03 -5.92 -6.51
C GLU A 39 -2.65 -4.87 -5.58
N TYR A 40 -3.44 -3.95 -6.12
CA TYR A 40 -4.19 -2.96 -5.33
C TYR A 40 -5.14 -3.60 -4.31
N GLN A 41 -5.86 -4.67 -4.70
CA GLN A 41 -6.74 -5.40 -3.80
C GLN A 41 -5.96 -6.10 -2.68
N GLN A 42 -4.78 -6.66 -2.97
CA GLN A 42 -3.93 -7.27 -1.95
C GLN A 42 -3.42 -6.22 -0.95
N LEU A 43 -2.95 -5.06 -1.46
CA LEU A 43 -2.48 -3.96 -0.61
C LEU A 43 -3.59 -3.39 0.27
N LEU A 44 -4.82 -3.27 -0.24
CA LEU A 44 -5.98 -2.86 0.56
C LEU A 44 -6.32 -3.87 1.66
N ALA A 45 -6.26 -5.17 1.37
CA ALA A 45 -6.51 -6.20 2.38
C ALA A 45 -5.43 -6.21 3.48
N GLU A 46 -4.17 -5.96 3.12
CA GLU A 46 -3.07 -5.79 4.07
C GLU A 46 -3.28 -4.52 4.91
N LEU A 47 -3.70 -3.40 4.29
CA LEU A 47 -3.96 -2.15 4.98
C LEU A 47 -5.14 -2.25 5.97
N ASP A 48 -6.22 -2.94 5.60
CA ASP A 48 -7.35 -3.18 6.51
C ASP A 48 -6.93 -4.02 7.72
N ARG A 49 -6.08 -5.04 7.52
CA ARG A 49 -5.55 -5.86 8.61
C ARG A 49 -4.67 -5.06 9.57
N VAL A 50 -3.75 -4.25 9.03
CA VAL A 50 -2.87 -3.38 9.84
C VAL A 50 -3.71 -2.34 10.59
N THR A 51 -4.61 -1.64 9.90
CA THR A 51 -5.50 -0.64 10.52
C THR A 51 -6.36 -1.25 11.63
N ARG A 52 -6.92 -2.44 11.42
CA ARG A 52 -7.74 -3.13 12.42
C ARG A 52 -6.93 -3.68 13.59
N GLY A 53 -5.69 -4.10 13.35
CA GLY A 53 -4.75 -4.53 14.38
C GLY A 53 -4.24 -3.37 15.24
N ASP A 54 -3.89 -2.25 14.62
CA ASP A 54 -3.45 -1.01 15.28
C ASP A 54 -4.56 -0.34 16.10
N VAL A 55 -5.82 -0.44 15.67
CA VAL A 55 -6.98 0.07 16.43
C VAL A 55 -7.10 -0.59 17.82
N THR A 56 -6.50 -1.76 18.04
CA THR A 56 -6.50 -2.41 19.37
C THR A 56 -5.44 -1.84 20.33
N THR A 57 -4.47 -1.04 19.84
CA THR A 57 -3.38 -0.48 20.67
C THR A 57 -3.59 1.01 21.02
N ALA A 58 -4.74 1.59 20.66
CA ALA A 58 -5.12 2.95 21.03
C ALA A 58 -6.36 2.96 21.93
N ALA A 59 -6.21 2.50 23.19
CA ALA A 59 -7.16 2.74 24.28
C ALA A 59 -6.44 2.76 25.64
#